data_AF-A0A5J4KFV2-F1
#
_entry.id   AF-A0A5J4KFV2-F1
#
_cell.length_a   1.000
_cell.length_b   1.000
_cell.length_c   1.000
_cell.angle_alpha   90.00
_cell.angle_beta   90.00
_cell.angle_gamma   90.00
#
_symmetry.space_group_name_H-M   'P 1'
#
loop_
_entity.id
_entity.type
_entity.pdbx_description
1 polymer ?
#
loop_
_entity_poly.entity_id
_entity_poly.type
_entity_poly.pdbx_seq_one_letter_code
_entity_poly.pdbx_strand_id
1 'polypeptide(L)'
;MLTFENTRLWKTSFAVSSNRDRAKEPREKLKVAFYKFREHAALLASEIARDLPDFTVHDITHLDALWEMASIIGGPKCSLTPTESFVLGGAFLIHDLGMGLAAYPDGVDTIRRHPRWADTVAVLSKLENTFSDQDIQRRATLEALRFLHAEYAEKLAFVSWEKDDTNDRYFLIDEPELRFEFGSLIGRIAHSHWWSVDKLANEFNKITGAPSWCPNNWTIDQLKIAALMRVADASHLDARRSPSFLQAIRRPSADAKEHWDFQERLSQPQLPLHTDRLIYTSLRPFSWEKAGAWWRCFDTLQMVDFELRQVDALLIGCGRERFAARGVANVENPERLSELIQINEWIPVDTKIQVTDVARLVRRIGGEQLYGPDHLVPLRELIQNASDAIRARRIYENLPKEWGDIWIELGKDEDGYWIEVQDNGIGMSKSVLTGPLLDFGNTYWGSSLMHEEYPGLSSLEYEATGKYGIGFFSVFMWGERVRIVTRPYREGYQATQVLDFRDGHSSRPLLMKATSEEWVRDGGTKIRVWLKDDPYGPEGFVTQARLYWQSELRWAEGRILESCVRGYVHV
;
A
#
# COMPACT_ATOMS: atom_id res chain seq x y z
N MET A 1 -30.46 -9.27 -21.38
CA MET A 1 -29.43 -10.19 -20.85
C MET A 1 -28.31 -9.32 -20.33
N LEU A 2 -27.92 -9.51 -19.07
CA LEU A 2 -26.85 -8.73 -18.45
C LEU A 2 -25.51 -9.17 -19.07
N THR A 3 -24.55 -8.26 -19.19
CA THR A 3 -23.27 -8.53 -19.89
C THR A 3 -22.46 -9.62 -19.19
N PHE A 4 -22.44 -9.64 -17.86
CA PHE A 4 -21.69 -10.64 -17.08
C PHE A 4 -22.24 -12.07 -17.25
N GLU A 5 -23.54 -12.24 -17.52
CA GLU A 5 -24.15 -13.56 -17.74
C GLU A 5 -23.58 -14.26 -18.98
N ASN A 6 -23.00 -13.47 -19.89
CA ASN A 6 -22.38 -13.98 -21.10
C ASN A 6 -20.96 -14.48 -20.92
N THR A 7 -20.35 -14.20 -19.77
CA THR A 7 -18.98 -14.57 -19.46
C THR A 7 -18.84 -16.07 -19.29
N ARG A 8 -17.65 -16.60 -19.59
CA ARG A 8 -17.38 -18.03 -19.53
C ARG A 8 -17.56 -18.55 -18.11
N LEU A 9 -16.98 -17.88 -17.12
CA LEU A 9 -17.05 -18.30 -15.72
C LEU A 9 -18.50 -18.44 -15.25
N TRP A 10 -19.32 -17.41 -15.47
CA TRP A 10 -20.75 -17.45 -15.13
C TRP A 10 -21.51 -18.57 -15.84
N LYS A 11 -21.33 -18.70 -17.16
CA LYS A 11 -22.00 -19.75 -17.94
C LYS A 11 -21.61 -21.14 -17.47
N THR A 12 -20.33 -21.39 -17.25
CA THR A 12 -19.84 -22.72 -16.88
C THR A 12 -20.27 -23.12 -15.47
N SER A 13 -20.35 -22.18 -14.53
CA SER A 13 -20.79 -22.48 -13.17
C SER A 13 -22.31 -22.66 -13.08
N PHE A 14 -23.08 -21.80 -13.75
CA PHE A 14 -24.54 -21.82 -13.66
C PHE A 14 -25.25 -22.58 -14.81
N ALA A 15 -24.53 -23.29 -15.68
CA ALA A 15 -25.13 -24.13 -16.71
C ALA A 15 -25.91 -25.32 -16.11
N VAL A 16 -27.07 -25.63 -16.69
CA VAL A 16 -27.86 -26.82 -16.35
C VAL A 16 -27.16 -28.06 -16.90
N SER A 17 -26.74 -28.98 -16.03
CA SER A 17 -26.11 -30.23 -16.43
C SER A 17 -27.18 -31.30 -16.66
N SER A 18 -27.75 -31.36 -17.86
CA SER A 18 -28.70 -32.39 -18.35
C SER A 18 -30.07 -32.47 -17.63
N ASN A 19 -31.02 -33.23 -18.20
CA ASN A 19 -32.40 -33.36 -17.71
C ASN A 19 -32.57 -34.06 -16.34
N ARG A 20 -31.49 -34.51 -15.69
CA ARG A 20 -31.49 -35.11 -14.34
C ARG A 20 -30.55 -34.38 -13.38
N ASP A 21 -30.54 -33.06 -13.46
CA ASP A 21 -29.69 -32.24 -12.61
C ASP A 21 -30.24 -32.13 -11.18
N ARG A 22 -29.77 -33.02 -10.29
CA ARG A 22 -30.08 -32.98 -8.84
C ARG A 22 -29.57 -31.71 -8.16
N ALA A 23 -28.71 -30.93 -8.82
CA ALA A 23 -28.18 -29.68 -8.31
C ALA A 23 -28.90 -28.45 -8.88
N LYS A 24 -29.99 -28.64 -9.63
CA LYS A 24 -30.77 -27.53 -10.22
C LYS A 24 -31.30 -26.55 -9.17
N GLU A 25 -31.91 -27.05 -8.09
CA GLU A 25 -32.49 -26.23 -7.03
C GLU A 25 -31.44 -25.41 -6.26
N PRO A 26 -30.35 -26.03 -5.73
CA PRO A 26 -29.26 -25.27 -5.11
C PRO A 26 -28.64 -24.21 -6.04
N ARG A 27 -28.47 -24.57 -7.32
CA ARG A 27 -27.92 -23.64 -8.32
C ARG A 27 -28.82 -22.44 -8.52
N GLU A 28 -30.13 -22.66 -8.66
CA GLU A 28 -31.10 -21.58 -8.85
C GLU A 28 -31.22 -20.72 -7.59
N LYS A 29 -31.15 -21.31 -6.39
CA LYS A 29 -31.10 -20.57 -5.11
C LYS A 29 -29.96 -19.56 -5.10
N LEU A 30 -28.73 -20.00 -5.43
CA LEU A 30 -27.56 -19.13 -5.51
C LEU A 30 -27.70 -18.04 -6.58
N LYS A 31 -28.23 -18.41 -7.74
CA LYS A 31 -28.39 -17.51 -8.88
C LYS A 31 -29.41 -16.39 -8.60
N VAL A 32 -30.58 -16.74 -8.06
CA VAL A 32 -31.63 -15.77 -7.67
C VAL A 32 -31.14 -14.86 -6.55
N ALA A 33 -30.46 -15.42 -5.54
CA ALA A 33 -29.87 -14.64 -4.47
C ALA A 33 -28.82 -13.64 -4.99
N PHE A 34 -28.00 -14.05 -5.96
CA PHE A 34 -27.02 -13.17 -6.58
C PHE A 34 -27.67 -11.99 -7.32
N TYR A 35 -28.77 -12.21 -8.06
CA TYR A 35 -29.46 -11.12 -8.75
C TYR A 35 -30.02 -10.08 -7.79
N LYS A 36 -30.67 -10.51 -6.70
CA LYS A 36 -31.17 -9.58 -5.67
C LYS A 36 -30.02 -8.81 -5.01
N PHE A 37 -28.95 -9.52 -4.66
CA PHE A 37 -27.75 -8.88 -4.10
C PHE A 37 -27.16 -7.84 -5.07
N ARG A 38 -27.08 -8.17 -6.36
CA ARG A 38 -26.64 -7.24 -7.41
C ARG A 38 -27.54 -6.01 -7.50
N GLU A 39 -28.87 -6.17 -7.40
CA GLU A 39 -29.82 -5.05 -7.42
C GLU A 39 -29.57 -4.08 -6.26
N HIS A 40 -29.41 -4.60 -5.04
CA HIS A 40 -29.10 -3.76 -3.87
C HIS A 40 -27.72 -3.11 -3.96
N ALA A 41 -26.70 -3.87 -4.39
CA ALA A 41 -25.36 -3.34 -4.59
C ALA A 41 -25.32 -2.23 -5.66
N ALA A 42 -26.11 -2.35 -6.73
CA ALA A 42 -26.18 -1.33 -7.78
C ALA A 42 -26.69 0.02 -7.26
N LEU A 43 -27.64 0.02 -6.32
CA LEU A 43 -28.15 1.24 -5.68
C LEU A 43 -27.05 1.95 -4.89
N LEU A 44 -26.28 1.21 -4.09
CA LEU A 44 -25.15 1.78 -3.34
C LEU A 44 -24.04 2.25 -4.28
N ALA A 45 -23.71 1.46 -5.30
CA ALA A 45 -22.66 1.78 -6.26
C ALA A 45 -22.96 3.07 -7.04
N SER A 46 -24.24 3.34 -7.34
CA SER A 46 -24.63 4.59 -8.02
C SER A 46 -24.39 5.85 -7.18
N GLU A 47 -24.31 5.73 -5.86
CA GLU A 47 -24.05 6.85 -4.96
C GLU A 47 -22.56 7.18 -4.81
N ILE A 48 -21.64 6.27 -5.18
CA ILE A 48 -20.18 6.50 -5.06
C ILE A 48 -19.77 7.77 -5.82
N ALA A 49 -20.33 7.99 -7.00
CA ALA A 49 -20.03 9.16 -7.83
C ALA A 49 -20.45 10.50 -7.21
N ARG A 50 -21.44 10.48 -6.30
CA ARG A 50 -21.91 11.67 -5.59
C ARG A 50 -20.87 12.12 -4.58
N ASP A 51 -20.27 11.16 -3.88
CA ASP A 51 -19.29 11.44 -2.84
C ASP A 51 -17.89 11.62 -3.46
N LEU A 52 -17.52 10.85 -4.48
CA LEU A 52 -16.22 10.88 -5.16
C LEU A 52 -16.35 11.26 -6.65
N PRO A 53 -16.66 12.53 -6.98
CA PRO A 53 -16.91 12.95 -8.36
C PRO A 53 -15.66 12.93 -9.25
N ASP A 54 -14.47 13.04 -8.67
CA ASP A 54 -13.20 13.00 -9.39
C ASP A 54 -12.78 11.58 -9.81
N PHE A 55 -13.35 10.54 -9.19
CA PHE A 55 -12.99 9.17 -9.49
C PHE A 55 -13.65 8.68 -10.78
N THR A 56 -12.98 7.76 -11.45
CA THR A 56 -13.52 7.03 -12.61
C THR A 56 -14.77 6.23 -12.20
N VAL A 57 -15.42 5.56 -13.13
CA VAL A 57 -16.66 4.80 -12.84
C VAL A 57 -16.35 3.62 -11.91
N HIS A 58 -17.07 3.59 -10.78
CA HIS A 58 -17.10 2.51 -9.78
C HIS A 58 -18.55 2.01 -9.56
N ASP A 59 -19.44 2.24 -10.52
CA ASP A 59 -20.83 1.80 -10.44
C ASP A 59 -20.98 0.32 -10.87
N ILE A 60 -22.23 -0.16 -10.96
CA ILE A 60 -22.55 -1.54 -11.33
C ILE A 60 -21.92 -2.00 -12.65
N THR A 61 -21.65 -1.09 -13.59
CA THR A 61 -21.00 -1.43 -14.87
C THR A 61 -19.57 -1.89 -14.65
N HIS A 62 -18.85 -1.30 -13.68
CA HIS A 62 -17.53 -1.74 -13.27
C HIS A 62 -17.58 -3.11 -12.58
N LEU A 63 -18.49 -3.27 -11.61
CA LEU A 63 -18.61 -4.51 -10.83
C LEU A 63 -18.96 -5.71 -11.72
N ASP A 64 -19.84 -5.52 -12.71
CA ASP A 64 -20.19 -6.56 -13.68
C ASP A 64 -19.03 -6.92 -14.62
N ALA A 65 -18.23 -5.93 -15.02
CA ALA A 65 -17.10 -6.15 -15.92
C ALA A 65 -15.97 -6.97 -15.26
N LEU A 66 -15.93 -7.07 -13.93
CA LEU A 66 -14.98 -7.96 -13.24
C LEU A 66 -15.20 -9.43 -13.59
N TRP A 67 -16.42 -9.85 -13.92
CA TRP A 67 -16.67 -11.21 -14.44
C TRP A 67 -16.01 -11.45 -15.80
N GLU A 68 -15.97 -10.42 -16.65
CA GLU A 68 -15.32 -10.46 -17.95
C GLU A 68 -13.80 -10.56 -17.77
N MET A 69 -13.22 -9.69 -16.93
CA MET A 69 -11.78 -9.72 -16.64
C MET A 69 -11.34 -11.03 -15.99
N ALA A 70 -12.09 -11.51 -14.99
CA ALA A 70 -11.84 -12.81 -14.38
C ALA A 70 -11.91 -13.96 -15.39
N SER A 71 -12.84 -13.90 -16.34
CA SER A 71 -12.97 -14.92 -17.39
C SER A 71 -11.79 -14.90 -18.38
N ILE A 72 -11.31 -13.71 -18.75
CA ILE A 72 -10.13 -13.53 -19.62
C ILE A 72 -8.87 -14.02 -18.89
N ILE A 73 -8.63 -13.53 -17.67
CA ILE A 73 -7.43 -13.84 -16.88
C ILE A 73 -7.38 -15.31 -16.52
N GLY A 74 -8.46 -15.87 -15.99
CA GLY A 74 -8.52 -17.28 -15.63
C GLY A 74 -8.35 -18.21 -16.83
N GLY A 75 -8.78 -17.77 -18.02
CA GLY A 75 -8.70 -18.54 -19.27
C GLY A 75 -9.43 -19.89 -19.21
N PRO A 76 -9.31 -20.74 -20.23
CA PRO A 76 -10.18 -21.92 -20.39
C PRO A 76 -10.12 -22.93 -19.25
N LYS A 77 -8.99 -23.00 -18.55
CA LYS A 77 -8.74 -24.00 -17.51
C LYS A 77 -9.31 -23.62 -16.14
N CYS A 78 -9.39 -22.31 -15.85
CA CYS A 78 -10.02 -21.86 -14.63
C CYS A 78 -11.52 -22.15 -14.67
N SER A 79 -12.02 -22.95 -13.73
CA SER A 79 -13.45 -23.20 -13.56
C SER A 79 -13.87 -22.85 -12.13
N LEU A 80 -15.14 -22.47 -11.98
CA LEU A 80 -15.74 -22.15 -10.70
C LEU A 80 -16.92 -23.08 -10.43
N THR A 81 -17.02 -23.55 -9.20
CA THR A 81 -18.25 -24.14 -8.69
C THR A 81 -19.32 -23.04 -8.55
N PRO A 82 -20.62 -23.38 -8.45
CA PRO A 82 -21.66 -22.40 -8.16
C PRO A 82 -21.46 -21.63 -6.85
N THR A 83 -20.93 -22.29 -5.81
CA THR A 83 -20.60 -21.66 -4.52
C THR A 83 -19.43 -20.69 -4.67
N GLU A 84 -18.36 -21.08 -5.38
CA GLU A 84 -17.26 -20.17 -5.71
C GLU A 84 -17.73 -18.97 -6.53
N SER A 85 -18.65 -19.20 -7.48
CA SER A 85 -19.22 -18.14 -8.31
C SER A 85 -20.08 -17.16 -7.51
N PHE A 86 -20.89 -17.66 -6.57
CA PHE A 86 -21.67 -16.82 -5.68
C PHE A 86 -20.77 -15.99 -4.77
N VAL A 87 -19.72 -16.60 -4.20
CA VAL A 87 -18.78 -15.90 -3.31
C VAL A 87 -17.94 -14.87 -4.07
N LEU A 88 -17.33 -15.25 -5.20
CA LEU A 88 -16.54 -14.34 -6.03
C LEU A 88 -17.41 -13.19 -6.56
N GLY A 89 -18.60 -13.52 -7.06
CA GLY A 89 -19.56 -12.51 -7.50
C GLY A 89 -19.95 -11.55 -6.39
N GLY A 90 -20.25 -12.07 -5.19
CA GLY A 90 -20.55 -11.24 -4.03
C GLY A 90 -19.40 -10.31 -3.68
N ALA A 91 -18.15 -10.78 -3.76
CA ALA A 91 -16.97 -9.96 -3.51
C ALA A 91 -16.82 -8.86 -4.56
N PHE A 92 -17.04 -9.16 -5.86
CA PHE A 92 -17.09 -8.15 -6.91
C PHE A 92 -18.11 -7.06 -6.61
N LEU A 93 -19.30 -7.43 -6.11
CA LEU A 93 -20.36 -6.47 -5.83
C LEU A 93 -20.05 -5.51 -4.69
N ILE A 94 -19.20 -5.87 -3.73
CA ILE A 94 -19.03 -5.08 -2.49
C ILE A 94 -17.66 -4.45 -2.30
N HIS A 95 -16.64 -4.88 -3.04
CA HIS A 95 -15.24 -4.45 -2.78
C HIS A 95 -15.05 -2.93 -2.77
N ASP A 96 -15.74 -2.22 -3.66
CA ASP A 96 -15.68 -0.75 -3.78
C ASP A 96 -16.83 -0.01 -3.11
N LEU A 97 -17.86 -0.69 -2.62
CA LEU A 97 -19.06 0.00 -2.10
C LEU A 97 -18.74 0.89 -0.89
N GLY A 98 -17.72 0.53 -0.11
CA GLY A 98 -17.22 1.34 1.00
C GLY A 98 -16.65 2.71 0.59
N MET A 99 -16.50 2.99 -0.71
CA MET A 99 -16.08 4.29 -1.23
C MET A 99 -17.22 5.34 -1.20
N GLY A 100 -18.48 4.93 -1.01
CA GLY A 100 -19.63 5.83 -0.91
C GLY A 100 -20.19 5.90 0.52
N LEU A 101 -20.60 7.09 0.97
CA LEU A 101 -21.24 7.29 2.27
C LEU A 101 -22.56 6.53 2.41
N ALA A 102 -23.24 6.24 1.30
CA ALA A 102 -24.45 5.41 1.30
C ALA A 102 -24.23 4.01 1.89
N ALA A 103 -22.98 3.50 1.85
CA ALA A 103 -22.63 2.23 2.43
C ALA A 103 -22.60 2.24 3.98
N TYR A 104 -22.59 3.42 4.60
CA TYR A 104 -22.48 3.61 6.04
C TYR A 104 -23.82 4.08 6.62
N PRO A 105 -24.58 3.23 7.33
CA PRO A 105 -25.89 3.62 7.89
C PRO A 105 -25.80 4.78 8.88
N ASP A 106 -24.71 4.87 9.64
CA ASP A 106 -24.41 5.96 10.58
C ASP A 106 -23.88 7.24 9.87
N GLY A 107 -23.79 7.21 8.54
CA GLY A 107 -23.31 8.33 7.72
C GLY A 107 -21.85 8.71 7.95
N VAL A 108 -21.56 9.99 7.74
CA VAL A 108 -20.19 10.54 7.77
C VAL A 108 -19.53 10.48 9.15
N ASP A 109 -20.31 10.38 10.23
CA ASP A 109 -19.77 10.38 11.59
C ASP A 109 -18.92 9.13 11.87
N THR A 110 -19.24 7.99 11.24
CA THR A 110 -18.38 6.80 11.31
C THR A 110 -17.01 7.04 10.69
N ILE A 111 -16.96 7.80 9.58
CA ILE A 111 -15.70 8.17 8.92
C ILE A 111 -14.91 9.17 9.78
N ARG A 112 -15.59 10.18 10.33
CA ARG A 112 -14.96 11.24 11.15
C ARG A 112 -14.34 10.74 12.43
N ARG A 113 -14.87 9.66 13.02
CA ARG A 113 -14.29 9.03 14.23
C ARG A 113 -13.00 8.29 13.94
N HIS A 114 -12.67 8.00 12.68
CA HIS A 114 -11.46 7.27 12.35
C HIS A 114 -10.22 8.18 12.50
N PRO A 115 -9.13 7.75 13.19
CA PRO A 115 -7.97 8.61 13.44
C PRO A 115 -7.33 9.18 12.17
N ARG A 116 -7.35 8.42 11.07
CA ARG A 116 -6.85 8.91 9.77
C ARG A 116 -7.63 10.09 9.21
N TRP A 117 -8.92 10.21 9.49
CA TRP A 117 -9.67 11.40 9.06
C TRP A 117 -9.11 12.64 9.74
N ALA A 118 -8.84 12.55 11.05
CA ALA A 118 -8.22 13.61 11.82
C ALA A 118 -6.79 13.94 11.34
N ASP A 119 -6.00 12.93 10.98
CA ASP A 119 -4.67 13.13 10.38
C ASP A 119 -4.75 13.93 9.07
N THR A 120 -5.64 13.52 8.16
CA THR A 120 -5.80 14.22 6.88
C THR A 120 -6.28 15.65 7.08
N VAL A 121 -7.19 15.89 8.04
CA VAL A 121 -7.60 17.24 8.42
C VAL A 121 -6.40 18.04 8.92
N ALA A 122 -5.58 17.50 9.82
CA ALA A 122 -4.42 18.19 10.35
C ALA A 122 -3.38 18.53 9.26
N VAL A 123 -3.11 17.59 8.35
CA VAL A 123 -2.20 17.81 7.21
C VAL A 123 -2.72 18.90 6.28
N LEU A 124 -4.00 18.83 5.89
CA LEU A 124 -4.63 19.82 5.01
C LEU A 124 -4.76 21.19 5.66
N SER A 125 -5.02 21.24 6.98
CA SER A 125 -5.12 22.50 7.72
C SER A 125 -3.80 23.26 7.71
N LYS A 126 -2.65 22.58 7.80
CA LYS A 126 -1.32 23.23 7.71
C LYS A 126 -1.04 23.89 6.37
N LEU A 127 -1.83 23.62 5.33
CA LEU A 127 -1.76 24.27 4.03
C LEU A 127 -2.64 25.55 3.98
N GLU A 128 -2.78 26.24 5.13
CA GLU A 128 -3.77 27.27 5.56
C GLU A 128 -4.23 28.30 4.52
N ASN A 129 -3.50 28.49 3.42
CA ASN A 129 -3.82 29.47 2.38
C ASN A 129 -4.58 28.91 1.16
N THR A 130 -4.98 27.64 1.16
CA THR A 130 -5.45 26.97 -0.06
C THR A 130 -6.93 26.55 -0.02
N PHE A 131 -7.49 26.25 1.15
CA PHE A 131 -8.80 25.60 1.26
C PHE A 131 -9.62 26.16 2.43
N SER A 132 -10.94 26.18 2.29
CA SER A 132 -11.87 26.47 3.40
C SER A 132 -11.97 25.27 4.36
N ASP A 133 -12.41 25.48 5.60
CA ASP A 133 -12.66 24.38 6.55
C ASP A 133 -13.61 23.31 6.00
N GLN A 134 -14.63 23.73 5.25
CA GLN A 134 -15.56 22.81 4.59
C GLN A 134 -14.86 21.98 3.50
N ASP A 135 -13.96 22.59 2.73
CA ASP A 135 -13.16 21.87 1.72
C ASP A 135 -12.19 20.88 2.36
N ILE A 136 -11.57 21.26 3.48
CA ILE A 136 -10.68 20.38 4.25
C ILE A 136 -11.45 19.16 4.74
N GLN A 137 -12.58 19.37 5.41
CA GLN A 137 -13.41 18.26 5.89
C GLN A 137 -13.91 17.37 4.75
N ARG A 138 -14.32 17.96 3.63
CA ARG A 138 -14.73 17.20 2.44
C ARG A 138 -13.58 16.34 1.95
N ARG A 139 -12.41 16.93 1.65
CA ARG A 139 -11.22 16.21 1.17
C ARG A 139 -10.78 15.10 2.13
N ALA A 140 -10.77 15.37 3.43
CA ALA A 140 -10.45 14.38 4.45
C ALA A 140 -11.44 13.21 4.46
N THR A 141 -12.73 13.50 4.24
CA THR A 141 -13.76 12.46 4.11
C THR A 141 -13.53 11.62 2.85
N LEU A 142 -13.19 12.23 1.71
CA LEU A 142 -12.92 11.51 0.46
C LEU A 142 -11.72 10.57 0.61
N GLU A 143 -10.64 11.06 1.21
CA GLU A 143 -9.42 10.28 1.44
C GLU A 143 -9.68 9.14 2.43
N ALA A 144 -10.46 9.39 3.49
CA ALA A 144 -10.83 8.37 4.45
C ALA A 144 -11.73 7.28 3.85
N LEU A 145 -12.70 7.64 3.01
CA LEU A 145 -13.53 6.68 2.27
C LEU A 145 -12.65 5.78 1.37
N ARG A 146 -11.75 6.40 0.61
CA ARG A 146 -10.79 5.68 -0.24
C ARG A 146 -9.87 4.79 0.58
N PHE A 147 -9.47 5.19 1.77
CA PHE A 147 -8.60 4.34 2.56
C PHE A 147 -9.36 3.17 3.22
N LEU A 148 -10.57 3.43 3.71
CA LEU A 148 -11.31 2.47 4.53
C LEU A 148 -12.20 1.52 3.72
N HIS A 149 -12.48 1.80 2.45
CA HIS A 149 -13.45 1.03 1.66
C HIS A 149 -13.18 -0.48 1.69
N ALA A 150 -11.93 -0.92 1.48
CA ALA A 150 -11.58 -2.32 1.44
C ALA A 150 -11.80 -3.00 2.80
N GLU A 151 -11.38 -2.35 3.91
CA GLU A 151 -11.63 -2.87 5.25
C GLU A 151 -13.14 -2.90 5.55
N TYR A 152 -13.87 -1.87 5.15
CA TYR A 152 -15.30 -1.77 5.38
C TYR A 152 -16.08 -2.81 4.57
N ALA A 153 -15.59 -3.17 3.37
CA ALA A 153 -16.16 -4.24 2.55
C ALA A 153 -16.22 -5.59 3.28
N GLU A 154 -15.33 -5.83 4.25
CA GLU A 154 -15.37 -7.04 5.09
C GLU A 154 -16.67 -7.17 5.90
N LYS A 155 -17.25 -6.02 6.28
CA LYS A 155 -18.42 -5.93 7.16
C LYS A 155 -19.73 -5.80 6.36
N LEU A 156 -19.66 -5.31 5.12
CA LEU A 156 -20.82 -4.91 4.30
C LEU A 156 -21.89 -5.99 4.14
N ALA A 157 -21.52 -7.26 4.04
CA ALA A 157 -22.49 -8.35 3.90
C ALA A 157 -23.48 -8.43 5.08
N PHE A 158 -23.10 -7.92 6.25
CA PHE A 158 -23.90 -7.93 7.49
C PHE A 158 -24.46 -6.57 7.88
N VAL A 159 -24.11 -5.51 7.16
CA VAL A 159 -24.66 -4.17 7.37
C VAL A 159 -26.13 -4.16 6.94
N SER A 160 -26.96 -3.48 7.73
CA SER A 160 -28.38 -3.28 7.44
C SER A 160 -28.74 -1.81 7.36
N TRP A 161 -29.68 -1.50 6.48
CA TRP A 161 -30.30 -0.18 6.37
C TRP A 161 -31.74 -0.27 6.89
N GLU A 162 -32.09 0.61 7.81
CA GLU A 162 -33.42 0.69 8.40
C GLU A 162 -34.24 1.79 7.71
N LYS A 163 -35.53 1.52 7.50
CA LYS A 163 -36.47 2.55 7.06
C LYS A 163 -37.23 3.08 8.28
N ASP A 164 -37.04 4.37 8.57
CA ASP A 164 -37.53 5.05 9.78
C ASP A 164 -39.01 4.79 10.13
N ASP A 165 -39.87 4.64 9.11
CA ASP A 165 -41.32 4.52 9.31
C ASP A 165 -41.81 3.08 9.52
N THR A 166 -41.08 2.07 9.02
CA THR A 166 -41.59 0.68 8.96
C THR A 166 -40.79 -0.31 9.81
N ASN A 167 -39.65 0.10 10.37
CA ASN A 167 -38.71 -0.78 11.07
C ASN A 167 -38.24 -1.97 10.20
N ASP A 168 -38.39 -1.85 8.88
CA ASP A 168 -37.90 -2.84 7.92
C ASP A 168 -36.37 -2.72 7.83
N ARG A 169 -35.70 -3.88 7.83
CA ARG A 169 -34.25 -4.00 7.67
C ARG A 169 -33.91 -4.57 6.31
N TYR A 170 -33.19 -3.78 5.52
CA TYR A 170 -32.66 -4.20 4.23
C TYR A 170 -31.21 -4.62 4.37
N PHE A 171 -30.83 -5.70 3.69
CA PHE A 171 -29.47 -6.20 3.63
C PHE A 171 -29.02 -6.30 2.18
N LEU A 172 -27.71 -6.27 1.97
CA LEU A 172 -27.15 -6.56 0.66
C LEU A 172 -27.45 -8.00 0.22
N ILE A 173 -27.28 -8.98 1.12
CA ILE A 173 -27.69 -10.36 0.89
C ILE A 173 -28.99 -10.59 1.67
N ASP A 174 -30.14 -10.59 1.00
CA ASP A 174 -31.45 -10.72 1.67
C ASP A 174 -31.60 -12.03 2.44
N GLU A 175 -31.24 -13.14 1.80
CA GLU A 175 -31.40 -14.50 2.33
C GLU A 175 -30.51 -14.71 3.57
N PRO A 176 -31.09 -14.84 4.79
CA PRO A 176 -30.31 -14.85 6.03
C PRO A 176 -29.34 -16.03 6.13
N GLU A 177 -29.74 -17.21 5.63
CA GLU A 177 -28.86 -18.39 5.58
C GLU A 177 -27.63 -18.14 4.72
N LEU A 178 -27.80 -17.61 3.50
CA LEU A 178 -26.68 -17.35 2.59
C LEU A 178 -25.78 -16.24 3.14
N ARG A 179 -26.37 -15.22 3.76
CA ARG A 179 -25.63 -14.15 4.44
C ARG A 179 -24.77 -14.71 5.58
N PHE A 180 -25.33 -15.60 6.41
CA PHE A 180 -24.61 -16.25 7.49
C PHE A 180 -23.52 -17.21 6.99
N GLU A 181 -23.81 -18.02 5.98
CA GLU A 181 -22.88 -19.01 5.43
C GLU A 181 -21.72 -18.38 4.64
N PHE A 182 -22.00 -17.38 3.80
CA PHE A 182 -21.03 -16.84 2.84
C PHE A 182 -20.62 -15.40 3.10
N GLY A 183 -21.39 -14.61 3.84
CA GLY A 183 -21.16 -13.17 3.99
C GLY A 183 -19.78 -12.82 4.53
N SER A 184 -19.29 -13.57 5.52
CA SER A 184 -17.94 -13.38 6.07
C SER A 184 -16.86 -13.66 5.02
N LEU A 185 -16.97 -14.75 4.27
CA LEU A 185 -15.99 -15.09 3.24
C LEU A 185 -16.02 -14.09 2.08
N ILE A 186 -17.21 -13.69 1.64
CA ILE A 186 -17.42 -12.65 0.62
C ILE A 186 -16.73 -11.35 1.03
N GLY A 187 -16.99 -10.87 2.26
CA GLY A 187 -16.37 -9.68 2.81
C GLY A 187 -14.85 -9.78 2.90
N ARG A 188 -14.32 -10.89 3.42
CA ARG A 188 -12.87 -11.09 3.54
C ARG A 188 -12.17 -11.10 2.19
N ILE A 189 -12.76 -11.75 1.18
CA ILE A 189 -12.21 -11.76 -0.18
C ILE A 189 -12.25 -10.35 -0.77
N ALA A 190 -13.36 -9.62 -0.58
CA ALA A 190 -13.47 -8.23 -1.02
C ALA A 190 -12.38 -7.35 -0.38
N HIS A 191 -12.15 -7.43 0.93
CA HIS A 191 -11.08 -6.69 1.60
C HIS A 191 -9.68 -7.09 1.10
N SER A 192 -9.49 -8.35 0.72
CA SER A 192 -8.17 -8.88 0.39
C SER A 192 -7.50 -8.29 -0.86
N HIS A 193 -8.22 -7.52 -1.68
CA HIS A 193 -7.62 -6.81 -2.81
C HIS A 193 -6.59 -5.76 -2.39
N TRP A 194 -6.65 -5.29 -1.13
CA TRP A 194 -5.64 -4.40 -0.52
C TRP A 194 -4.59 -5.12 0.32
N TRP A 195 -4.65 -6.44 0.47
CA TRP A 195 -3.67 -7.16 1.30
C TRP A 195 -2.35 -7.35 0.56
N SER A 196 -1.28 -7.69 1.28
CA SER A 196 -0.09 -8.23 0.63
C SER A 196 -0.35 -9.66 0.13
N VAL A 197 0.40 -10.09 -0.87
CA VAL A 197 0.33 -11.44 -1.43
C VAL A 197 0.69 -12.50 -0.37
N ASP A 198 1.61 -12.18 0.54
CA ASP A 198 1.95 -13.03 1.69
C ASP A 198 0.76 -13.20 2.65
N LYS A 199 0.06 -12.11 2.97
CA LYS A 199 -1.16 -12.17 3.82
C LYS A 199 -2.26 -12.95 3.12
N LEU A 200 -2.43 -12.76 1.80
CA LEU A 200 -3.38 -13.51 0.98
C LEU A 200 -3.13 -15.03 1.08
N ALA A 201 -1.86 -15.44 0.97
CA ALA A 201 -1.44 -16.83 1.11
C ALA A 201 -1.77 -17.38 2.50
N ASN A 202 -1.40 -16.67 3.55
CA ASN A 202 -1.59 -17.11 4.93
C ASN A 202 -3.07 -17.28 5.30
N GLU A 203 -3.94 -16.41 4.80
CA GLU A 203 -5.35 -16.39 5.18
C GLU A 203 -6.25 -17.32 4.35
N PHE A 204 -5.93 -17.50 3.06
CA PHE A 204 -6.79 -18.18 2.11
C PHE A 204 -6.24 -19.48 1.53
N ASN A 205 -5.04 -19.95 1.91
CA ASN A 205 -4.49 -21.23 1.46
C ASN A 205 -5.22 -22.45 2.09
N LYS A 206 -6.52 -22.56 1.82
CA LYS A 206 -7.42 -23.62 2.29
C LYS A 206 -8.61 -23.79 1.34
N ILE A 207 -9.18 -24.99 1.34
CA ILE A 207 -10.41 -25.32 0.61
C ILE A 207 -11.52 -25.54 1.63
N THR A 208 -12.66 -24.90 1.44
CA THR A 208 -13.85 -25.07 2.28
C THR A 208 -14.85 -26.01 1.60
N GLY A 209 -15.49 -26.88 2.39
CA GLY A 209 -16.54 -27.77 1.91
C GLY A 209 -17.78 -27.03 1.43
N ALA A 210 -18.65 -27.72 0.69
CA ALA A 210 -19.93 -27.19 0.28
C ALA A 210 -20.91 -27.13 1.48
N PRO A 211 -21.89 -26.20 1.48
CA PRO A 211 -23.02 -26.27 2.42
C PRO A 211 -23.76 -27.61 2.32
N SER A 212 -24.44 -28.01 3.39
CA SER A 212 -25.16 -29.29 3.47
C SER A 212 -26.26 -29.47 2.41
N TRP A 213 -26.81 -28.37 1.92
CA TRP A 213 -27.84 -28.33 0.88
C TRP A 213 -27.26 -28.30 -0.55
N CYS A 214 -25.94 -28.24 -0.71
CA CYS A 214 -25.23 -28.28 -1.98
C CYS A 214 -24.57 -29.65 -2.25
N PRO A 215 -24.28 -30.00 -3.52
CA PRO A 215 -23.39 -31.10 -3.85
C PRO A 215 -22.01 -30.96 -3.17
N ASN A 216 -21.46 -32.05 -2.64
CA ASN A 216 -20.19 -32.04 -1.89
C ASN A 216 -18.98 -31.56 -2.72
N ASN A 217 -19.04 -31.66 -4.05
CA ASN A 217 -17.98 -31.17 -4.94
C ASN A 217 -18.08 -29.66 -5.22
N TRP A 218 -19.06 -28.94 -4.68
CA TRP A 218 -19.14 -27.48 -4.74
C TRP A 218 -18.30 -26.84 -3.62
N THR A 219 -17.05 -27.27 -3.53
CA THR A 219 -16.07 -26.72 -2.61
C THR A 219 -15.67 -25.31 -3.03
N ILE A 220 -15.07 -24.57 -2.11
CA ILE A 220 -14.56 -23.22 -2.33
C ILE A 220 -13.05 -23.22 -2.10
N ASP A 221 -12.26 -23.10 -3.17
CA ASP A 221 -10.84 -22.77 -3.06
C ASP A 221 -10.71 -21.26 -2.82
N GLN A 222 -10.52 -20.88 -1.56
CA GLN A 222 -10.52 -19.47 -1.16
C GLN A 222 -9.36 -18.70 -1.80
N LEU A 223 -8.18 -19.33 -1.91
CA LEU A 223 -6.99 -18.70 -2.51
C LEU A 223 -7.23 -18.41 -4.00
N LYS A 224 -7.84 -19.35 -4.72
CA LYS A 224 -8.14 -19.20 -6.15
C LYS A 224 -9.05 -18.01 -6.40
N ILE A 225 -10.17 -17.90 -5.68
CA ILE A 225 -11.13 -16.82 -5.89
C ILE A 225 -10.63 -15.47 -5.36
N ALA A 226 -9.85 -15.44 -4.27
CA ALA A 226 -9.23 -14.22 -3.78
C ALA A 226 -8.16 -13.69 -4.75
N ALA A 227 -7.31 -14.59 -5.27
CA ALA A 227 -6.34 -14.27 -6.32
C ALA A 227 -7.02 -13.74 -7.59
N LEU A 228 -8.11 -14.39 -8.03
CA LEU A 228 -8.85 -13.98 -9.21
C LEU A 228 -9.54 -12.63 -9.02
N MET A 229 -10.10 -12.37 -7.83
CA MET A 229 -10.71 -11.08 -7.50
C MET A 229 -9.70 -9.94 -7.63
N ARG A 230 -8.53 -10.10 -6.99
CA ARG A 230 -7.45 -9.11 -6.99
C ARG A 230 -6.99 -8.73 -8.39
N VAL A 231 -6.68 -9.72 -9.23
CA VAL A 231 -6.16 -9.45 -10.58
C VAL A 231 -7.24 -8.97 -11.55
N ALA A 232 -8.50 -9.38 -11.35
CA ALA A 232 -9.62 -8.91 -12.17
C ALA A 232 -9.90 -7.43 -11.95
N ASP A 233 -9.89 -6.98 -10.69
CA ASP A 233 -10.03 -5.56 -10.34
C ASP A 233 -8.87 -4.73 -10.91
N ALA A 234 -7.63 -5.10 -10.59
CA ALA A 234 -6.44 -4.39 -11.07
C ALA A 234 -6.39 -4.27 -12.60
N SER A 235 -6.87 -5.28 -13.34
CA SER A 235 -6.81 -5.32 -14.81
C SER A 235 -7.98 -4.63 -15.51
N HIS A 236 -9.01 -4.16 -14.81
CA HIS A 236 -10.15 -3.51 -15.48
C HIS A 236 -9.85 -2.03 -15.80
N LEU A 237 -9.06 -1.83 -16.87
CA LEU A 237 -8.64 -0.53 -17.40
C LEU A 237 -9.08 -0.36 -18.86
N ASP A 238 -10.23 0.26 -19.08
CA ASP A 238 -10.71 0.63 -20.42
C ASP A 238 -11.70 1.80 -20.38
N ALA A 239 -12.18 2.22 -21.55
CA ALA A 239 -13.07 3.38 -21.71
C ALA A 239 -14.41 3.27 -20.94
N ARG A 240 -14.85 2.09 -20.49
CA ARG A 240 -16.03 1.94 -19.64
C ARG A 240 -15.83 2.56 -18.26
N ARG A 241 -14.59 2.57 -17.76
CA ARG A 241 -14.23 3.26 -16.52
C ARG A 241 -14.23 4.78 -16.69
N SER A 242 -13.99 5.29 -17.89
CA SER A 242 -13.92 6.74 -18.14
C SER A 242 -14.67 7.17 -19.41
N PRO A 243 -16.02 7.11 -19.42
CA PRO A 243 -16.80 7.51 -20.58
C PRO A 243 -16.61 9.00 -20.90
N SER A 244 -16.27 9.34 -22.16
CA SER A 244 -15.93 10.72 -22.57
C SER A 244 -17.01 11.74 -22.23
N PHE A 245 -18.28 11.38 -22.43
CA PHE A 245 -19.41 12.28 -22.14
C PHE A 245 -19.55 12.52 -20.63
N LEU A 246 -19.34 11.50 -19.81
CA LEU A 246 -19.38 11.61 -18.36
C LEU A 246 -18.23 12.47 -17.84
N GLN A 247 -17.02 12.31 -18.39
CA GLN A 247 -15.86 13.16 -18.08
C GLN A 247 -16.16 14.64 -18.37
N ALA A 248 -16.82 14.94 -19.49
CA ALA A 248 -17.20 16.31 -19.86
C ALA A 248 -18.23 16.94 -18.91
N ILE A 249 -19.12 16.12 -18.34
CA ILE A 249 -20.10 16.55 -17.32
C ILE A 249 -19.42 16.77 -15.98
N ARG A 250 -18.64 15.79 -15.50
CA ARG A 250 -18.02 15.80 -14.17
C ARG A 250 -16.89 16.82 -14.03
N ARG A 251 -16.14 17.07 -15.12
CA ARG A 251 -14.98 17.97 -15.15
C ARG A 251 -13.99 17.67 -14.01
N PRO A 252 -13.39 16.47 -14.01
CA PRO A 252 -12.51 16.03 -12.93
C PRO A 252 -11.34 17.02 -12.72
N SER A 253 -10.84 17.08 -11.49
CA SER A 253 -9.66 17.87 -11.12
C SER A 253 -8.43 17.52 -11.97
N ALA A 254 -7.42 18.39 -11.99
CA ALA A 254 -6.22 18.20 -12.80
C ALA A 254 -5.51 16.86 -12.53
N ASP A 255 -5.40 16.48 -11.25
CA ASP A 255 -4.76 15.22 -10.85
C ASP A 255 -5.57 13.99 -11.30
N ALA A 256 -6.89 14.06 -11.19
CA ALA A 256 -7.77 12.98 -11.64
C ALA A 256 -7.87 12.90 -13.17
N LYS A 257 -7.73 14.04 -13.86
CA LYS A 257 -7.92 14.14 -15.32
C LYS A 257 -7.00 13.21 -16.10
N GLU A 258 -5.75 13.02 -15.66
CA GLU A 258 -4.83 12.09 -16.32
C GLU A 258 -5.35 10.65 -16.27
N HIS A 259 -5.90 10.22 -15.12
CA HIS A 259 -6.52 8.89 -14.97
C HIS A 259 -7.72 8.70 -15.90
N TRP A 260 -8.57 9.72 -15.99
CA TRP A 260 -9.69 9.70 -16.92
C TRP A 260 -9.23 9.66 -18.38
N ASP A 261 -8.29 10.53 -18.75
CA ASP A 261 -7.83 10.70 -20.11
C ASP A 261 -7.21 9.42 -20.69
N PHE A 262 -6.46 8.66 -19.88
CA PHE A 262 -5.86 7.43 -20.38
C PHE A 262 -6.88 6.29 -20.47
N GLN A 263 -7.73 6.11 -19.46
CA GLN A 263 -8.72 5.04 -19.48
C GLN A 263 -9.73 5.26 -20.62
N GLU A 264 -10.13 6.50 -20.88
CA GLU A 264 -10.99 6.91 -22.01
C GLU A 264 -10.43 6.50 -23.40
N ARG A 265 -9.11 6.28 -23.50
CA ARG A 265 -8.42 5.90 -24.74
C ARG A 265 -8.18 4.41 -24.87
N LEU A 266 -8.17 3.67 -23.77
CA LEU A 266 -7.92 2.24 -23.76
C LEU A 266 -9.11 1.45 -24.29
N SER A 267 -8.81 0.52 -25.18
CA SER A 267 -9.72 -0.55 -25.62
C SER A 267 -9.83 -1.61 -24.53
N GLN A 268 -10.85 -2.49 -24.66
CA GLN A 268 -10.98 -3.64 -23.78
C GLN A 268 -9.71 -4.52 -23.80
N PRO A 269 -9.23 -4.99 -22.64
CA PRO A 269 -8.05 -5.86 -22.57
C PRO A 269 -8.29 -7.19 -23.26
N GLN A 270 -7.24 -7.74 -23.88
CA GLN A 270 -7.33 -9.00 -24.61
C GLN A 270 -6.25 -9.98 -24.16
N LEU A 271 -6.59 -11.27 -24.18
CA LEU A 271 -5.62 -12.37 -24.00
C LEU A 271 -5.71 -13.32 -25.20
N PRO A 272 -5.01 -13.04 -26.31
CA PRO A 272 -4.99 -13.94 -27.46
C PRO A 272 -4.43 -15.32 -27.10
N LEU A 273 -4.91 -16.38 -27.79
CA LEU A 273 -4.57 -17.78 -27.47
C LEU A 273 -3.07 -18.13 -27.55
N HIS A 274 -2.25 -17.30 -28.19
CA HIS A 274 -0.82 -17.55 -28.40
C HIS A 274 0.07 -16.85 -27.37
N THR A 275 -0.50 -16.15 -26.38
CA THR A 275 0.24 -15.43 -25.35
C THR A 275 -0.36 -15.65 -23.97
N ASP A 276 0.48 -15.53 -22.93
CA ASP A 276 0.05 -15.47 -21.54
C ASP A 276 0.11 -14.03 -20.97
N ARG A 277 0.23 -13.03 -21.86
CA ARG A 277 0.29 -11.61 -21.53
C ARG A 277 -0.98 -10.89 -21.95
N LEU A 278 -1.60 -10.15 -21.03
CA LEU A 278 -2.69 -9.23 -21.34
C LEU A 278 -2.18 -8.13 -22.28
N ILE A 279 -2.93 -7.89 -23.34
CA ILE A 279 -2.65 -6.86 -24.33
C ILE A 279 -3.65 -5.73 -24.13
N TYR A 280 -3.13 -4.55 -23.85
CA TYR A 280 -3.88 -3.29 -23.86
C TYR A 280 -3.56 -2.55 -25.14
N THR A 281 -4.57 -1.95 -25.76
CA THR A 281 -4.41 -1.15 -26.97
C THR A 281 -5.19 0.16 -26.84
N SER A 282 -4.85 1.14 -27.64
CA SER A 282 -5.62 2.39 -27.74
C SER A 282 -6.22 2.57 -29.13
N LEU A 283 -7.49 2.97 -29.21
CA LEU A 283 -8.11 3.30 -30.50
C LEU A 283 -7.68 4.66 -31.06
N ARG A 284 -7.16 5.54 -30.19
CA ARG A 284 -6.76 6.90 -30.52
C ARG A 284 -5.36 7.16 -29.93
N PRO A 285 -4.47 7.82 -30.67
CA PRO A 285 -3.14 8.10 -30.16
C PRO A 285 -3.15 9.15 -29.04
N PHE A 286 -2.14 9.09 -28.17
CA PHE A 286 -1.85 10.13 -27.19
C PHE A 286 -0.99 11.22 -27.85
N SER A 287 -1.53 12.44 -27.92
CA SER A 287 -0.77 13.63 -28.35
C SER A 287 0.22 14.08 -27.28
N TRP A 288 1.12 15.01 -27.63
CA TRP A 288 2.08 15.61 -26.69
C TRP A 288 1.40 16.18 -25.43
N GLU A 289 0.24 16.83 -25.56
CA GLU A 289 -0.50 17.40 -24.42
C GLU A 289 -1.07 16.33 -23.48
N LYS A 290 -1.13 15.08 -23.93
CA LYS A 290 -1.60 13.92 -23.16
C LYS A 290 -0.46 12.99 -22.75
N ALA A 291 0.80 13.43 -22.88
CA ALA A 291 1.96 12.63 -22.47
C ALA A 291 1.88 12.23 -20.98
N GLY A 292 1.40 13.12 -20.09
CA GLY A 292 1.16 12.80 -18.68
C GLY A 292 0.20 11.62 -18.49
N ALA A 293 -0.94 11.64 -19.19
CA ALA A 293 -1.90 10.53 -19.18
C ALA A 293 -1.31 9.22 -19.74
N TRP A 294 -0.47 9.29 -20.78
CA TRP A 294 0.23 8.12 -21.30
C TRP A 294 1.21 7.53 -20.27
N TRP A 295 1.99 8.37 -19.58
CA TRP A 295 2.88 7.90 -18.52
C TRP A 295 2.12 7.31 -17.34
N ARG A 296 0.99 7.92 -16.94
CA ARG A 296 0.08 7.31 -15.95
C ARG A 296 -0.44 5.94 -16.39
N CYS A 297 -0.76 5.78 -17.68
CA CYS A 297 -1.15 4.49 -18.24
C CYS A 297 -0.02 3.47 -18.13
N PHE A 298 1.20 3.85 -18.52
CA PHE A 298 2.39 3.01 -18.42
C PHE A 298 2.63 2.57 -16.96
N ASP A 299 2.67 3.49 -16.01
CA ASP A 299 2.87 3.19 -14.59
C ASP A 299 1.75 2.29 -14.03
N THR A 300 0.49 2.53 -14.43
CA THR A 300 -0.65 1.71 -14.00
C THR A 300 -0.54 0.29 -14.56
N LEU A 301 -0.16 0.13 -15.83
CA LEU A 301 0.02 -1.19 -16.43
C LEU A 301 1.21 -1.94 -15.84
N GLN A 302 2.27 -1.24 -15.41
CA GLN A 302 3.37 -1.86 -14.66
C GLN A 302 2.88 -2.43 -13.33
N MET A 303 2.00 -1.71 -12.63
CA MET A 303 1.35 -2.23 -11.41
C MET A 303 0.52 -3.48 -11.70
N VAL A 304 -0.28 -3.48 -12.78
CA VAL A 304 -1.06 -4.67 -13.19
C VAL A 304 -0.18 -5.87 -13.51
N ASP A 305 0.92 -5.65 -14.24
CA ASP A 305 1.88 -6.71 -14.55
C ASP A 305 2.55 -7.28 -13.30
N PHE A 306 2.91 -6.41 -12.35
CA PHE A 306 3.44 -6.82 -11.07
C PHE A 306 2.43 -7.68 -10.30
N GLU A 307 1.17 -7.26 -10.21
CA GLU A 307 0.11 -8.00 -9.55
C GLU A 307 -0.13 -9.39 -10.18
N LEU A 308 -0.21 -9.46 -11.51
CA LEU A 308 -0.35 -10.74 -12.23
C LEU A 308 0.83 -11.68 -11.98
N ARG A 309 2.07 -11.17 -11.97
CA ARG A 309 3.27 -11.97 -11.71
C ARG A 309 3.31 -12.48 -10.28
N GLN A 310 2.95 -11.65 -9.30
CA GLN A 310 2.92 -12.08 -7.91
C GLN A 310 1.85 -13.16 -7.67
N VAL A 311 0.67 -12.98 -8.26
CA VAL A 311 -0.40 -13.99 -8.16
C VAL A 311 -0.01 -15.28 -8.87
N ASP A 312 0.63 -15.24 -10.04
CA ASP A 312 1.14 -16.43 -10.71
C ASP A 312 2.16 -17.19 -9.83
N ALA A 313 3.11 -16.47 -9.24
CA ALA A 313 4.08 -17.04 -8.31
C ALA A 313 3.41 -17.65 -7.07
N LEU A 314 2.40 -16.97 -6.50
CA LEU A 314 1.64 -17.43 -5.36
C LEU A 314 0.87 -18.74 -5.66
N LEU A 315 0.17 -18.79 -6.79
CA LEU A 315 -0.59 -19.97 -7.21
C LEU A 315 0.36 -21.17 -7.38
N ILE A 316 1.51 -20.99 -8.01
CA ILE A 316 2.53 -22.04 -8.15
C ILE A 316 3.04 -22.48 -6.78
N GLY A 317 3.44 -21.53 -5.92
CA GLY A 317 3.99 -21.81 -4.59
C GLY A 317 3.01 -22.54 -3.68
N CYS A 318 1.71 -22.33 -3.87
CA CYS A 318 0.65 -23.03 -3.16
C CYS A 318 0.14 -24.28 -3.91
N GLY A 319 0.70 -24.67 -5.04
CA GLY A 319 0.28 -25.86 -5.80
C GLY A 319 -1.11 -25.75 -6.45
N ARG A 320 -1.54 -24.55 -6.83
CA ARG A 320 -2.79 -24.29 -7.56
C ARG A 320 -2.55 -24.26 -9.07
N GLU A 321 -3.63 -24.43 -9.82
CA GLU A 321 -3.61 -24.19 -11.25
C GLU A 321 -3.38 -22.70 -11.55
N ARG A 322 -2.47 -22.42 -12.47
CA ARG A 322 -2.12 -21.06 -12.89
C ARG A 322 -3.23 -20.46 -13.76
N PHE A 323 -3.38 -19.15 -13.67
CA PHE A 323 -4.20 -18.40 -14.62
C PHE A 323 -3.54 -18.33 -16.00
N ALA A 324 -4.36 -18.00 -17.00
CA ALA A 324 -3.90 -17.86 -18.38
C ALA A 324 -3.14 -16.54 -18.59
N ALA A 325 -3.59 -15.45 -17.97
CA ALA A 325 -2.83 -14.20 -17.93
C ALA A 325 -1.82 -14.21 -16.77
N ARG A 326 -0.58 -13.82 -17.05
CA ARG A 326 0.57 -13.87 -16.11
C ARG A 326 1.41 -12.59 -16.11
N GLY A 327 0.99 -11.60 -16.88
CA GLY A 327 1.62 -10.30 -16.98
C GLY A 327 0.99 -9.47 -18.08
N VAL A 328 1.55 -8.31 -18.35
CA VAL A 328 1.12 -7.38 -19.41
C VAL A 328 2.15 -7.36 -20.52
N ALA A 329 1.70 -7.28 -21.77
CA ALA A 329 2.58 -7.25 -22.94
C ALA A 329 3.28 -5.90 -23.06
N ASN A 330 4.57 -5.92 -23.41
CA ASN A 330 5.43 -4.76 -23.71
C ASN A 330 5.62 -3.74 -22.58
N VAL A 331 5.09 -4.00 -21.38
CA VAL A 331 5.09 -3.04 -20.26
C VAL A 331 6.49 -2.80 -19.66
N GLU A 332 7.46 -3.65 -19.99
CA GLU A 332 8.84 -3.51 -19.55
C GLU A 332 9.60 -2.39 -20.27
N ASN A 333 9.07 -1.92 -21.41
CA ASN A 333 9.73 -0.92 -22.23
C ASN A 333 8.69 0.06 -22.80
N PRO A 334 8.79 1.37 -22.48
CA PRO A 334 7.80 2.34 -22.90
C PRO A 334 7.68 2.50 -24.42
N GLU A 335 8.80 2.39 -25.15
CA GLU A 335 8.83 2.44 -26.61
C GLU A 335 8.08 1.24 -27.22
N ARG A 336 8.31 0.02 -26.73
CA ARG A 336 7.54 -1.15 -27.17
C ARG A 336 6.06 -1.06 -26.80
N LEU A 337 5.73 -0.54 -25.62
CA LEU A 337 4.33 -0.38 -25.24
C LEU A 337 3.62 0.61 -26.18
N SER A 338 4.34 1.63 -26.67
CA SER A 338 3.78 2.63 -27.58
C SER A 338 3.34 2.07 -28.95
N GLU A 339 3.84 0.89 -29.34
CA GLU A 339 3.37 0.16 -30.52
C GLU A 339 1.92 -0.32 -30.36
N LEU A 340 1.50 -0.61 -29.12
CA LEU A 340 0.15 -1.07 -28.78
C LEU A 340 -0.74 0.10 -28.30
N ILE A 341 -0.16 1.00 -27.50
CA ILE A 341 -0.79 2.20 -26.97
C ILE A 341 -0.23 3.40 -27.73
N GLN A 342 -0.88 3.68 -28.85
CA GLN A 342 -0.46 4.60 -29.88
C GLN A 342 -0.14 6.00 -29.31
N ILE A 343 0.91 6.61 -29.86
CA ILE A 343 1.33 7.98 -29.59
C ILE A 343 1.38 8.75 -30.91
N ASN A 344 1.34 10.08 -30.85
CA ASN A 344 1.45 10.93 -32.04
C ASN A 344 2.51 12.00 -31.83
N GLU A 345 3.53 12.03 -32.70
CA GLU A 345 4.56 13.09 -32.78
C GLU A 345 5.52 13.20 -31.56
N TRP A 346 5.64 12.15 -30.76
CA TRP A 346 6.67 12.06 -29.70
C TRP A 346 7.08 10.60 -29.47
N ILE A 347 8.11 10.37 -28.65
CA ILE A 347 8.59 9.02 -28.28
C ILE A 347 8.74 9.00 -26.75
N PRO A 348 8.18 8.01 -26.04
CA PRO A 348 8.34 7.89 -24.61
C PRO A 348 9.72 7.33 -24.29
N VAL A 349 10.58 8.16 -23.70
CA VAL A 349 11.88 7.75 -23.19
C VAL A 349 11.84 7.90 -21.67
N ASP A 350 12.01 6.80 -20.94
CA ASP A 350 12.10 6.86 -19.48
C ASP A 350 13.46 7.44 -19.08
N THR A 351 13.50 8.76 -18.94
CA THR A 351 14.69 9.50 -18.50
C THR A 351 14.66 9.79 -16.99
N LYS A 352 13.94 8.99 -16.18
CA LYS A 352 13.98 9.12 -14.72
C LYS A 352 15.43 9.11 -14.25
N ILE A 353 15.85 10.19 -13.58
CA ILE A 353 17.20 10.27 -13.00
C ILE A 353 17.27 9.24 -11.87
N GLN A 354 18.11 8.23 -12.03
CA GLN A 354 18.32 7.19 -11.03
C GLN A 354 19.64 7.43 -10.30
N VAL A 355 19.57 7.54 -8.97
CA VAL A 355 20.76 7.44 -8.12
C VAL A 355 21.01 5.97 -7.83
N THR A 356 21.91 5.35 -8.59
CA THR A 356 22.24 3.93 -8.45
C THR A 356 23.19 3.63 -7.29
N ASP A 357 23.90 4.66 -6.81
CA ASP A 357 24.88 4.55 -5.72
C ASP A 357 24.79 5.78 -4.81
N VAL A 358 23.84 5.73 -3.88
CA VAL A 358 23.56 6.81 -2.94
C VAL A 358 24.74 7.09 -2.02
N ALA A 359 25.42 6.07 -1.51
CA ALA A 359 26.51 6.32 -0.57
C ALA A 359 27.74 6.93 -1.25
N ARG A 360 28.04 6.55 -2.51
CA ARG A 360 29.07 7.24 -3.29
C ARG A 360 28.69 8.69 -3.54
N LEU A 361 27.41 8.95 -3.84
CA LEU A 361 26.89 10.31 -4.01
C LEU A 361 27.08 11.13 -2.72
N VAL A 362 26.67 10.61 -1.57
CA VAL A 362 26.81 11.30 -0.27
C VAL A 362 28.27 11.48 0.13
N ARG A 363 29.17 10.56 -0.20
CA ARG A 363 30.61 10.79 0.04
C ARG A 363 31.20 11.88 -0.85
N ARG A 364 30.81 11.91 -2.12
CA ARG A 364 31.32 12.91 -3.09
C ARG A 364 30.75 14.30 -2.86
N ILE A 365 29.47 14.39 -2.50
CA ILE A 365 28.79 15.65 -2.31
C ILE A 365 28.91 16.09 -0.84
N GLY A 366 28.69 15.17 0.11
CA GLY A 366 28.83 15.43 1.55
C GLY A 366 30.28 15.58 2.03
N GLY A 367 31.27 15.16 1.24
CA GLY A 367 32.68 15.56 1.43
C GLY A 367 32.95 16.90 0.74
N GLU A 368 33.43 17.89 1.50
CA GLU A 368 33.78 19.27 1.11
C GLU A 368 32.65 20.16 0.53
N GLN A 369 31.65 19.65 -0.21
CA GLN A 369 30.72 20.49 -1.00
C GLN A 369 29.32 20.72 -0.38
N LEU A 370 28.78 19.83 0.45
CA LEU A 370 27.44 19.98 1.08
C LEU A 370 27.51 20.26 2.59
N TYR A 371 28.41 19.59 3.30
CA TYR A 371 28.52 19.63 4.77
C TYR A 371 29.80 20.29 5.29
N GLY A 372 30.72 20.70 4.39
CA GLY A 372 32.04 21.16 4.77
C GLY A 372 32.90 20.05 5.41
N PRO A 373 34.02 20.39 6.07
CA PRO A 373 34.88 19.43 6.78
C PRO A 373 34.28 18.97 8.13
N ASP A 374 32.97 19.13 8.35
CA ASP A 374 32.34 18.84 9.64
C ASP A 374 32.08 17.34 9.81
N HIS A 375 33.00 16.67 10.53
CA HIS A 375 32.93 15.25 10.86
C HIS A 375 31.80 14.89 11.84
N LEU A 376 31.08 15.88 12.40
CA LEU A 376 30.01 15.69 13.39
C LEU A 376 28.63 15.57 12.78
N VAL A 377 28.49 15.86 11.48
CA VAL A 377 27.21 15.77 10.77
C VAL A 377 26.52 14.43 10.98
N PRO A 378 27.18 13.26 10.82
CA PRO A 378 26.48 12.00 10.99
C PRO A 378 25.94 11.79 12.42
N LEU A 379 26.65 12.30 13.44
CA LEU A 379 26.18 12.23 14.82
C LEU A 379 24.93 13.09 15.00
N ARG A 380 24.95 14.32 14.49
CA ARG A 380 23.82 15.25 14.55
C ARG A 380 22.58 14.65 13.88
N GLU A 381 22.73 14.11 12.67
CA GLU A 381 21.62 13.49 11.93
C GLU A 381 21.06 12.25 12.66
N LEU A 382 21.92 11.41 13.25
CA LEU A 382 21.48 10.25 14.03
C LEU A 382 20.73 10.67 15.32
N ILE A 383 21.24 11.65 16.06
CA ILE A 383 20.58 12.19 17.26
C ILE A 383 19.24 12.82 16.90
N GLN A 384 19.17 13.55 15.78
CA GLN A 384 17.93 14.16 15.30
C GLN A 384 16.88 13.10 14.94
N ASN A 385 17.28 12.05 14.20
CA ASN A 385 16.39 10.93 13.87
C ASN A 385 15.89 10.19 15.13
N ALA A 386 16.78 9.96 16.10
CA ALA A 386 16.44 9.37 17.39
C ALA A 386 15.46 10.24 18.18
N SER A 387 15.69 11.56 18.25
CA SER A 387 14.79 12.53 18.89
C SER A 387 13.41 12.56 18.23
N ASP A 388 13.36 12.56 16.90
CA ASP A 388 12.11 12.53 16.13
C ASP A 388 11.33 11.23 16.40
N ALA A 389 12.00 10.08 16.50
CA ALA A 389 11.39 8.79 16.82
C ALA A 389 10.88 8.71 18.27
N ILE A 390 11.63 9.26 19.23
CA ILE A 390 11.22 9.36 20.64
C ILE A 390 10.00 10.27 20.77
N ARG A 391 10.04 11.45 20.13
CA ARG A 391 8.94 12.42 20.16
C ARG A 391 7.67 11.82 19.57
N ALA A 392 7.78 11.07 18.47
CA ALA A 392 6.66 10.38 17.87
C ALA A 392 6.02 9.38 18.86
N ARG A 393 6.85 8.55 19.50
CA ARG A 393 6.36 7.58 20.50
C ARG A 393 5.75 8.27 21.71
N ARG A 394 6.40 9.31 22.22
CA ARG A 394 5.94 10.11 23.35
C ARG A 394 4.56 10.73 23.12
N ILE A 395 4.37 11.34 21.95
CA ILE A 395 3.08 11.92 21.58
C ILE A 395 2.03 10.81 21.41
N TYR A 396 2.37 9.74 20.72
CA TYR A 396 1.41 8.67 20.42
C TYR A 396 0.95 7.88 21.65
N GLU A 397 1.86 7.57 22.58
CA GLU A 397 1.55 6.87 23.83
C GLU A 397 1.16 7.82 24.98
N ASN A 398 1.11 9.13 24.73
CA ASN A 398 0.85 10.16 25.73
C ASN A 398 1.78 10.07 26.96
N LEU A 399 3.07 9.92 26.71
CA LEU A 399 4.12 9.79 27.73
C LEU A 399 4.60 11.16 28.23
N PRO A 400 5.19 11.24 29.44
CA PRO A 400 5.75 12.47 29.99
C PRO A 400 6.74 13.16 29.05
N LYS A 401 6.88 14.49 29.15
CA LYS A 401 7.80 15.26 28.30
C LYS A 401 9.25 14.80 28.45
N GLU A 402 9.60 14.33 29.64
CA GLU A 402 10.93 13.84 30.04
C GLU A 402 11.18 12.37 29.64
N TRP A 403 10.20 11.71 29.03
CA TRP A 403 10.34 10.32 28.62
C TRP A 403 11.11 10.22 27.29
N GLY A 404 12.10 9.34 27.28
CA GLY A 404 12.87 8.95 26.11
C GLY A 404 14.36 9.23 26.25
N ASP A 405 15.17 8.27 25.83
CA ASP A 405 16.62 8.28 26.02
C ASP A 405 17.34 8.03 24.70
N ILE A 406 18.45 8.75 24.50
CA ILE A 406 19.41 8.46 23.45
C ILE A 406 20.71 8.00 24.12
N TRP A 407 21.15 6.80 23.76
CA TRP A 407 22.43 6.25 24.18
C TRP A 407 23.42 6.35 23.04
N ILE A 408 24.62 6.86 23.35
CA ILE A 408 25.73 6.96 22.41
C ILE A 408 26.89 6.20 23.03
N GLU A 409 27.35 5.16 22.34
CA GLU A 409 28.44 4.30 22.80
C GLU A 409 29.55 4.26 21.75
N LEU A 410 30.80 4.30 22.22
CA LEU A 410 31.98 4.14 21.40
C LEU A 410 32.74 2.92 21.89
N GLY A 411 33.08 2.01 21.00
CA GLY A 411 33.79 0.79 21.34
C GLY A 411 34.78 0.37 20.29
N LYS A 412 35.41 -0.78 20.54
CA LYS A 412 36.32 -1.43 19.63
C LYS A 412 36.08 -2.93 19.69
N ASP A 413 35.93 -3.56 18.53
CA ASP A 413 35.84 -5.00 18.38
C ASP A 413 36.91 -5.51 17.39
N GLU A 414 36.80 -6.77 16.95
CA GLU A 414 37.72 -7.38 15.99
C GLU A 414 37.70 -6.70 14.62
N ASP A 415 36.61 -6.02 14.28
CA ASP A 415 36.41 -5.35 12.99
C ASP A 415 36.87 -3.88 13.00
N GLY A 416 37.17 -3.31 14.18
CA GLY A 416 37.72 -1.96 14.33
C GLY A 416 37.04 -1.14 15.42
N TYR A 417 37.23 0.18 15.37
CA TYR A 417 36.47 1.09 16.21
C TYR A 417 35.06 1.27 15.66
N TRP A 418 34.07 1.36 16.53
CA TRP A 418 32.68 1.58 16.14
C TRP A 418 32.03 2.60 17.06
N ILE A 419 31.10 3.37 16.49
CA ILE A 419 30.16 4.23 17.22
C ILE A 419 28.74 3.67 17.06
N GLU A 420 27.97 3.71 18.13
CA GLU A 420 26.58 3.28 18.16
C GLU A 420 25.68 4.36 18.74
N VAL A 421 24.58 4.64 18.06
CA VAL A 421 23.50 5.50 18.56
C VAL A 421 22.26 4.64 18.71
N GLN A 422 21.69 4.61 19.91
CA GLN A 422 20.49 3.87 20.25
C GLN A 422 19.42 4.82 20.79
N ASP A 423 18.18 4.62 20.39
CA ASP A 423 16.99 5.26 20.94
C ASP A 423 15.98 4.22 21.42
N ASN A 424 15.07 4.64 22.30
CA ASN A 424 13.88 3.86 22.66
C ASN A 424 12.59 4.42 22.03
N GLY A 425 12.68 5.04 20.86
CA GLY A 425 11.55 5.63 20.15
C GLY A 425 10.63 4.60 19.49
N ILE A 426 9.94 5.01 18.42
CA ILE A 426 8.93 4.17 17.77
C ILE A 426 9.48 2.87 17.16
N GLY A 427 10.75 2.87 16.74
CA GLY A 427 11.35 1.79 15.94
C GLY A 427 10.79 1.70 14.52
N MET A 428 11.34 0.80 13.70
CA MET A 428 10.99 0.67 12.29
C MET A 428 10.42 -0.72 11.96
N SER A 429 9.39 -0.75 11.12
CA SER A 429 8.90 -2.00 10.53
C SER A 429 9.80 -2.49 9.40
N LYS A 430 9.55 -3.70 8.91
CA LYS A 430 10.18 -4.21 7.69
C LYS A 430 9.95 -3.27 6.50
N SER A 431 8.73 -2.74 6.34
CA SER A 431 8.36 -1.84 5.25
C SER A 431 9.17 -0.54 5.30
N VAL A 432 9.39 0.01 6.49
CA VAL A 432 10.25 1.19 6.68
C VAL A 432 11.71 0.88 6.34
N LEU A 433 12.24 -0.25 6.85
CA LEU A 433 13.61 -0.69 6.59
C LEU A 433 13.92 -0.94 5.10
N THR A 434 12.95 -1.44 4.34
CA THR A 434 13.15 -1.79 2.92
C THR A 434 12.61 -0.73 1.95
N GLY A 435 12.00 0.34 2.46
CA GLY A 435 11.40 1.42 1.67
C GLY A 435 11.97 2.77 2.11
N PRO A 436 11.21 3.61 2.85
CA PRO A 436 11.60 4.97 3.20
C PRO A 436 13.01 5.16 3.77
N LEU A 437 13.54 4.20 4.56
CA LEU A 437 14.91 4.31 5.08
C LEU A 437 15.97 4.31 3.97
N LEU A 438 15.73 3.55 2.89
CA LEU A 438 16.65 3.35 1.78
C LEU A 438 16.34 4.25 0.58
N ASP A 439 15.24 4.99 0.64
CA ASP A 439 14.77 5.85 -0.43
C ASP A 439 15.37 7.25 -0.28
N PHE A 440 16.44 7.51 -1.03
CA PHE A 440 17.19 8.76 -0.92
C PHE A 440 16.35 9.97 -1.32
N GLY A 441 16.17 10.90 -0.39
CA GLY A 441 15.43 12.14 -0.63
C GLY A 441 13.93 12.05 -0.28
N ASN A 442 13.45 10.90 0.17
CA ASN A 442 12.08 10.71 0.65
C ASN A 442 12.07 10.53 2.17
N THR A 443 11.09 11.13 2.83
CA THR A 443 10.94 11.06 4.29
C THR A 443 9.83 10.09 4.67
N TYR A 444 10.05 9.30 5.73
CA TYR A 444 9.00 8.51 6.37
C TYR A 444 7.94 9.41 7.02
N TRP A 445 8.39 10.50 7.65
CA TRP A 445 7.51 11.42 8.37
C TRP A 445 6.62 12.19 7.39
N GLY A 446 5.32 12.03 7.53
CA GLY A 446 4.32 12.60 6.62
C GLY A 446 4.00 11.74 5.40
N SER A 447 4.67 10.60 5.24
CA SER A 447 4.35 9.63 4.18
C SER A 447 3.05 8.86 4.48
N SER A 448 2.42 8.33 3.44
CA SER A 448 1.25 7.45 3.57
C SER A 448 1.53 6.23 4.46
N LEU A 449 2.78 5.72 4.48
CA LEU A 449 3.18 4.60 5.33
C LEU A 449 3.17 4.99 6.82
N MET A 450 3.54 6.23 7.18
CA MET A 450 3.45 6.70 8.57
C MET A 450 1.99 6.79 9.03
N HIS A 451 1.09 7.33 8.19
CA HIS A 451 -0.35 7.35 8.49
C HIS A 451 -0.95 5.94 8.60
N GLU A 452 -0.30 4.94 8.00
CA GLU A 452 -0.66 3.53 8.12
C GLU A 452 -0.21 2.88 9.41
N GLU A 453 1.04 3.05 9.78
CA GLU A 453 1.58 2.41 10.99
C GLU A 453 1.20 3.16 12.28
N TYR A 454 1.00 4.48 12.18
CA TYR A 454 0.72 5.38 13.31
C TYR A 454 -0.46 6.32 13.02
N PRO A 455 -1.68 5.79 12.80
CA PRO A 455 -2.86 6.60 12.54
C PRO A 455 -3.21 7.48 13.76
N GLY A 456 -3.47 8.76 13.52
CA GLY A 456 -3.72 9.79 14.52
C GLY A 456 -2.47 10.63 14.87
N LEU A 457 -1.27 10.21 14.47
CA LEU A 457 -0.03 10.92 14.86
C LEU A 457 0.03 12.36 14.31
N SER A 458 -0.45 12.60 13.09
CA SER A 458 -0.45 13.94 12.49
C SER A 458 -1.46 14.87 13.18
N SER A 459 -2.58 14.31 13.62
CA SER A 459 -3.61 15.05 14.37
C SER A 459 -3.16 15.49 15.76
N LEU A 460 -2.13 14.84 16.32
CA LEU A 460 -1.51 15.19 17.60
C LEU A 460 -0.37 16.24 17.44
N GLU A 461 -0.40 17.01 16.36
CA GLU A 461 0.57 18.09 16.05
C GLU A 461 2.04 17.62 15.98
N TYR A 462 2.28 16.33 15.69
CA TYR A 462 3.64 15.85 15.48
C TYR A 462 4.27 16.49 14.24
N GLU A 463 5.47 17.04 14.42
CA GLU A 463 6.34 17.50 13.34
C GLU A 463 7.75 16.97 13.56
N ALA A 464 8.24 16.25 12.55
CA ALA A 464 9.62 15.82 12.50
C ALA A 464 10.54 17.00 12.21
N THR A 465 11.68 17.01 12.87
CA THR A 465 12.74 17.98 12.64
C THR A 465 13.43 17.68 11.30
N GLY A 466 13.65 16.40 10.99
CA GLY A 466 14.20 15.94 9.72
C GLY A 466 13.19 16.02 8.56
N LYS A 467 13.54 16.75 7.49
CA LYS A 467 12.62 17.02 6.35
C LYS A 467 13.09 16.47 4.99
N TYR A 468 14.36 16.10 4.87
CA TYR A 468 15.00 15.89 3.56
C TYR A 468 15.23 14.43 3.17
N GLY A 469 15.03 13.46 4.07
CA GLY A 469 15.18 12.03 3.73
C GLY A 469 16.62 11.61 3.36
N ILE A 470 17.63 12.39 3.78
CA ILE A 470 19.05 12.12 3.47
C ILE A 470 19.89 11.84 4.72
N GLY A 471 19.36 12.13 5.92
CA GLY A 471 20.11 12.14 7.18
C GLY A 471 20.75 10.79 7.51
N PHE A 472 20.04 9.67 7.28
CA PHE A 472 20.60 8.33 7.49
C PHE A 472 21.87 8.09 6.67
N PHE A 473 21.91 8.50 5.41
CA PHE A 473 23.05 8.21 4.53
C PHE A 473 24.35 8.94 4.93
N SER A 474 24.27 9.96 5.78
CA SER A 474 25.46 10.63 6.32
C SER A 474 26.40 9.68 7.09
N VAL A 475 25.88 8.58 7.65
CA VAL A 475 26.71 7.58 8.36
C VAL A 475 27.81 6.97 7.48
N PHE A 476 27.61 6.95 6.16
CA PHE A 476 28.61 6.44 5.21
C PHE A 476 29.83 7.37 5.03
N MET A 477 29.80 8.56 5.65
CA MET A 477 30.98 9.42 5.83
C MET A 477 31.95 8.77 6.82
N TRP A 478 31.47 8.26 7.96
CA TRP A 478 32.29 7.60 8.98
C TRP A 478 32.77 6.21 8.59
N GLY A 479 31.93 5.41 7.93
CA GLY A 479 32.15 3.98 7.77
C GLY A 479 31.58 3.43 6.47
N GLU A 480 32.08 2.27 6.04
CA GLU A 480 31.36 1.47 5.04
C GLU A 480 30.37 0.54 5.72
N ARG A 481 30.79 -0.09 6.83
CA ARG A 481 29.99 -1.06 7.52
C ARG A 481 29.01 -0.40 8.49
N VAL A 482 27.73 -0.69 8.31
CA VAL A 482 26.62 -0.16 9.13
C VAL A 482 25.70 -1.30 9.51
N ARG A 483 25.35 -1.40 10.79
CA ARG A 483 24.38 -2.38 11.28
C ARG A 483 23.26 -1.66 12.01
N ILE A 484 22.03 -1.93 11.59
CA ILE A 484 20.82 -1.38 12.18
C ILE A 484 20.08 -2.52 12.86
N VAL A 485 19.76 -2.36 14.14
CA VAL A 485 18.90 -3.26 14.89
C VAL A 485 17.69 -2.46 15.35
N THR A 486 16.49 -2.88 14.99
CA THR A 486 15.28 -2.09 15.27
C THR A 486 14.09 -2.98 15.54
N ARG A 487 13.15 -2.45 16.32
CA ARG A 487 11.88 -3.11 16.59
C ARG A 487 10.79 -2.06 16.81
N PRO A 488 9.65 -2.14 16.12
CA PRO A 488 8.48 -1.35 16.48
C PRO A 488 8.11 -1.61 17.95
N TYR A 489 7.89 -0.57 18.75
CA TYR A 489 7.69 -0.73 20.20
C TYR A 489 6.46 -1.59 20.56
N ARG A 490 5.46 -1.66 19.68
CA ARG A 490 4.23 -2.46 19.86
C ARG A 490 4.41 -3.95 19.59
N GLU A 491 5.52 -4.35 18.97
CA GLU A 491 5.75 -5.72 18.54
C GLU A 491 6.51 -6.53 19.60
N GLY A 492 6.31 -7.85 19.60
CA GLY A 492 7.03 -8.76 20.49
C GLY A 492 8.55 -8.77 20.23
N TYR A 493 9.37 -9.19 21.21
CA TYR A 493 10.85 -9.16 21.10
C TYR A 493 11.39 -9.87 19.84
N GLN A 494 10.74 -10.96 19.43
CA GLN A 494 11.10 -11.75 18.25
C GLN A 494 10.89 -11.01 16.91
N ALA A 495 10.18 -9.88 16.91
CA ALA A 495 10.01 -9.04 15.74
C ALA A 495 11.22 -8.13 15.48
N THR A 496 12.23 -8.13 16.37
CA THR A 496 13.47 -7.36 16.18
C THR A 496 14.15 -7.79 14.87
N GLN A 497 14.43 -6.81 14.02
CA GLN A 497 15.08 -7.01 12.72
C GLN A 497 16.47 -6.41 12.72
N VAL A 498 17.35 -7.01 11.91
CA VAL A 498 18.71 -6.54 11.69
C VAL A 498 18.89 -6.25 10.21
N LEU A 499 19.26 -5.02 9.87
CA LEU A 499 19.69 -4.63 8.52
C LEU A 499 21.20 -4.38 8.55
N ASP A 500 21.95 -5.19 7.80
CA ASP A 500 23.41 -5.24 7.84
C ASP A 500 24.02 -4.86 6.48
N PHE A 501 24.76 -3.75 6.45
CA PHE A 501 25.56 -3.27 5.33
C PHE A 501 27.01 -3.69 5.57
N ARG A 502 27.39 -4.89 5.11
CA ARG A 502 28.72 -5.49 5.43
C ARG A 502 29.88 -4.89 4.65
N ASP A 503 29.72 -4.72 3.34
CA ASP A 503 30.78 -4.22 2.43
C ASP A 503 30.41 -2.83 1.88
N GLY A 504 29.81 -2.00 2.72
CA GLY A 504 29.34 -0.68 2.31
C GLY A 504 28.18 -0.72 1.32
N HIS A 505 28.19 0.26 0.43
CA HIS A 505 27.12 0.55 -0.53
C HIS A 505 27.20 -0.26 -1.83
N SER A 506 28.31 -0.96 -2.02
CA SER A 506 28.56 -1.76 -3.22
C SER A 506 27.94 -3.16 -3.10
N SER A 507 27.57 -3.61 -1.90
CA SER A 507 26.86 -4.86 -1.66
C SER A 507 25.42 -4.61 -1.20
N ARG A 508 24.52 -5.53 -1.56
CA ARG A 508 23.11 -5.45 -1.14
C ARG A 508 23.04 -5.70 0.38
N PRO A 509 22.33 -4.87 1.16
CA PRO A 509 22.20 -5.09 2.58
C PRO A 509 21.44 -6.39 2.88
N LEU A 510 21.77 -7.01 4.01
CA LEU A 510 21.11 -8.24 4.47
C LEU A 510 20.08 -7.90 5.53
N LEU A 511 18.81 -8.23 5.27
CA LEU A 511 17.76 -8.17 6.29
C LEU A 511 17.62 -9.54 6.96
N MET A 512 17.81 -9.58 8.28
CA MET A 512 17.82 -10.79 9.09
C MET A 512 16.90 -10.65 10.31
N LYS A 513 16.48 -11.78 10.88
CA LYS A 513 15.88 -11.79 12.22
C LYS A 513 16.99 -11.67 13.26
N ALA A 514 16.77 -10.85 14.29
CA ALA A 514 17.71 -10.71 15.40
C ALA A 514 17.80 -12.01 16.21
N THR A 515 19.00 -12.32 16.68
CA THR A 515 19.21 -13.34 17.72
C THR A 515 18.65 -12.86 19.06
N SER A 516 18.47 -13.76 20.03
CA SER A 516 17.94 -13.41 21.36
C SER A 516 18.78 -12.38 22.12
N GLU A 517 20.08 -12.30 21.81
CA GLU A 517 21.03 -11.36 22.39
C GLU A 517 20.88 -9.94 21.80
N GLU A 518 20.33 -9.84 20.60
CA GLU A 518 20.13 -8.59 19.87
C GLU A 518 18.73 -8.01 20.03
N TRP A 519 17.85 -8.67 20.78
CA TRP A 519 16.48 -8.22 20.96
C TRP A 519 16.40 -6.85 21.63
N VAL A 520 15.73 -5.93 20.95
CA VAL A 520 15.42 -4.60 21.48
C VAL A 520 14.23 -4.71 22.41
N ARG A 521 14.42 -4.46 23.72
CA ARG A 521 13.41 -4.73 24.76
C ARG A 521 12.33 -3.66 24.88
N ASP A 522 12.71 -2.40 24.87
CA ASP A 522 11.74 -1.28 25.01
C ASP A 522 11.17 -0.85 23.65
N GLY A 523 11.83 -1.20 22.55
CA GLY A 523 11.52 -0.69 21.20
C GLY A 523 12.56 0.35 20.79
N GLY A 524 12.41 0.90 19.60
CA GLY A 524 13.36 1.87 19.05
C GLY A 524 14.40 1.24 18.13
N THR A 525 15.48 1.97 17.92
CA THR A 525 16.50 1.65 16.92
C THR A 525 17.91 1.78 17.50
N LYS A 526 18.81 0.92 17.05
CA LYS A 526 20.25 0.94 17.32
C LYS A 526 20.98 0.96 15.98
N ILE A 527 21.78 1.99 15.75
CA ILE A 527 22.60 2.13 14.53
C ILE A 527 24.07 2.12 14.95
N ARG A 528 24.79 1.08 14.54
CA ARG A 528 26.23 0.94 14.72
C ARG A 528 26.97 1.18 13.41
N VAL A 529 28.02 1.97 13.46
CA VAL A 529 28.89 2.30 12.33
C VAL A 529 30.32 1.98 12.70
N TRP A 530 30.99 1.15 11.90
CA TRP A 530 32.43 0.91 12.06
C TRP A 530 33.21 2.02 11.36
N LEU A 531 34.07 2.68 12.11
CA LEU A 531 34.80 3.88 11.71
C LEU A 531 36.00 3.52 10.83
N LYS A 532 36.22 4.29 9.76
CA LYS A 532 37.41 4.17 8.90
C LYS A 532 38.68 4.62 9.60
N ASP A 533 38.56 5.68 10.40
CA ASP A 533 39.68 6.35 11.06
C ASP A 533 39.63 6.11 12.58
N ASP A 534 40.79 6.15 13.24
CA ASP A 534 40.85 6.07 14.70
C ASP A 534 40.13 7.28 15.31
N PRO A 535 39.05 7.08 16.09
CA PRO A 535 38.27 8.17 16.65
C PRO A 535 39.06 9.10 17.56
N TYR A 536 40.18 8.63 18.12
CA TYR A 536 41.08 9.39 18.99
C TYR A 536 42.31 9.95 18.27
N GLY A 537 42.44 9.70 16.96
CA GLY A 537 43.51 10.25 16.13
C GLY A 537 43.40 11.77 15.91
N PRO A 538 44.40 12.40 15.26
CA PRO A 538 44.40 13.85 15.00
C PRO A 538 43.19 14.33 14.19
N GLU A 539 42.74 13.50 13.23
CA GLU A 539 41.52 13.73 12.43
C GLU A 539 40.32 12.91 12.93
N GLY A 540 40.48 12.23 14.08
CA GLY A 540 39.43 11.42 14.69
C GLY A 540 38.28 12.28 15.22
N PHE A 541 37.05 11.76 15.12
CA PHE A 541 35.86 12.53 15.48
C PHE A 541 35.86 13.00 16.94
N VAL A 542 36.44 12.25 17.89
CA VAL A 542 36.51 12.66 19.31
C VAL A 542 37.45 13.85 19.48
N THR A 543 38.57 13.85 18.75
CA THR A 543 39.53 14.95 18.76
C THR A 543 38.93 16.20 18.13
N GLN A 544 38.25 16.05 16.99
CA GLN A 544 37.56 17.16 16.31
C GLN A 544 36.41 17.72 17.16
N ALA A 545 35.61 16.86 17.81
CA ALA A 545 34.59 17.29 18.76
C ALA A 545 35.21 18.06 19.94
N ARG A 546 36.36 17.63 20.47
CA ARG A 546 37.01 18.40 21.55
C ARG A 546 37.49 19.78 21.08
N LEU A 547 37.96 19.90 19.85
CA LEU A 547 38.46 21.15 19.27
C LEU A 547 37.33 22.13 18.93
N TYR A 548 36.26 21.65 18.29
CA TYR A 548 35.12 22.47 17.88
C TYR A 548 34.43 23.16 19.07
N TRP A 549 34.29 22.45 20.20
CA TRP A 549 33.66 22.99 21.41
C TRP A 549 34.58 23.85 22.28
N GLN A 550 35.91 23.86 22.03
CA GLN A 550 36.80 24.84 22.68
C GLN A 550 36.70 26.24 22.05
N SER A 551 36.22 26.36 20.80
CA SER A 551 36.15 27.63 20.07
C SER A 551 34.80 28.37 20.14
N GLU A 552 33.67 27.70 20.45
CA GLU A 552 32.35 28.36 20.54
C GLU A 552 31.67 28.21 21.91
N LEU A 553 31.62 29.32 22.65
CA LEU A 553 30.92 29.47 23.92
C LEU A 553 29.49 30.01 23.67
N ARG A 554 28.55 29.18 23.13
CA ARG A 554 27.10 29.46 23.17
C ARG A 554 26.20 28.19 23.24
N TRP A 555 25.70 27.94 24.45
CA TRP A 555 24.38 27.42 24.93
C TRP A 555 23.60 26.24 24.27
N ALA A 556 22.97 25.47 25.18
CA ALA A 556 21.90 24.46 25.10
C ALA A 556 22.25 23.03 24.64
N GLU A 557 23.09 22.82 23.63
CA GLU A 557 23.45 21.47 23.16
C GLU A 557 24.67 20.86 23.88
N GLY A 558 25.43 21.68 24.62
CA GLY A 558 26.69 21.28 25.25
C GLY A 558 26.60 20.27 26.41
N ARG A 559 25.42 20.03 27.01
CA ARG A 559 25.28 18.99 28.06
C ARG A 559 25.26 17.57 27.50
N ILE A 560 25.02 17.42 26.20
CA ILE A 560 24.81 16.13 25.54
C ILE A 560 26.15 15.39 25.35
N LEU A 561 27.26 16.08 25.13
CA LEU A 561 28.52 15.44 24.72
C LEU A 561 29.56 15.24 25.84
N GLU A 562 29.58 16.07 26.89
CA GLU A 562 30.37 15.73 28.10
C GLU A 562 29.81 14.47 28.79
N SER A 563 28.52 14.20 28.64
CA SER A 563 27.90 12.94 29.05
C SER A 563 28.03 11.82 28.01
N CYS A 564 28.27 12.07 26.71
CA CYS A 564 28.57 11.03 25.72
C CYS A 564 29.86 10.26 26.02
N VAL A 565 30.84 10.87 26.69
CA VAL A 565 32.05 10.16 27.15
C VAL A 565 31.77 9.36 28.45
N ARG A 566 30.56 9.50 29.04
CA ARG A 566 30.10 8.82 30.27
C ARG A 566 28.66 8.24 30.22
N GLY A 567 28.10 8.00 29.04
CA GLY A 567 27.01 7.04 28.82
C GLY A 567 25.54 7.49 28.75
N TYR A 568 25.14 8.77 28.82
CA TYR A 568 23.71 9.12 28.80
C TYR A 568 23.37 10.50 28.21
N VAL A 569 22.36 10.56 27.33
CA VAL A 569 21.72 11.80 26.86
C VAL A 569 20.21 11.68 27.08
N HIS A 570 19.67 12.44 28.03
CA HIS A 570 18.23 12.62 28.20
C HIS A 570 17.76 13.74 27.26
N VAL A 571 16.67 13.49 26.51
CA VAL A 571 16.13 14.40 25.48
C VAL A 571 14.89 15.14 25.97
#